data_AF-A0A832MBP3-F1
#
_entry.id   AF-A0A832MBP3-F1
#
_cell.length_a   1.000
_cell.length_b   1.000
_cell.length_c   1.000
_cell.angle_alpha   90.00
_cell.angle_beta   90.00
_cell.angle_gamma   90.00
#
_symmetry.space_group_name_H-M   'P 1'
#
loop_
_entity.id
_entity.type
_entity.pdbx_description
1 polymer ?
#
loop_
_entity_poly.entity_id
_entity_poly.type
_entity_poly.pdbx_seq_one_letter_code
_entity_poly.pdbx_strand_id
1 'polypeptide(L)'
;MSENPNVFNNYAPAVISTLQTRGLTGDCPMCKKNQWVVHEVPVSVPVYEVSGQVKFPGTSMPMAAMICRNCGFAGFFSLGALGLINNQGGQPSGVQSGASPEGPTAEIK
;
A
#
# COMPACT_ATOMS: atom_id res chain seq x y z
N MET A 1 -6.36 11.55 -6.73
CA MET A 1 -5.37 10.76 -5.98
C MET A 1 -5.17 11.47 -4.66
N SER A 2 -5.72 10.95 -3.57
CA SER A 2 -5.58 11.58 -2.25
C SER A 2 -4.75 10.65 -1.37
N GLU A 3 -3.47 10.53 -1.70
CA GLU A 3 -2.47 9.90 -0.86
C GLU A 3 -2.27 10.78 0.38
N ASN A 4 -2.25 10.19 1.58
CA ASN A 4 -1.98 10.94 2.80
C ASN A 4 -0.47 11.29 2.82
N PRO A 5 -0.09 12.56 2.62
CA PRO A 5 1.31 12.95 2.42
C PRO A 5 2.21 12.68 3.64
N ASN A 6 1.63 12.35 4.79
CA ASN A 6 2.35 12.11 6.03
C ASN A 6 2.99 10.72 6.15
N VAL A 7 2.55 9.73 5.36
CA VAL A 7 3.04 8.35 5.48
C VAL A 7 4.42 8.18 4.85
N PHE A 8 4.71 8.85 3.73
CA PHE A 8 6.03 8.75 3.08
C PHE A 8 7.13 9.47 3.87
N ASN A 9 6.81 10.58 4.54
CA ASN A 9 7.76 11.31 5.40
C ASN A 9 8.09 10.57 6.70
N ASN A 10 7.25 9.63 7.15
CA ASN A 10 7.42 8.84 8.38
C ASN A 10 7.23 7.34 8.15
N TYR A 11 7.66 6.85 6.98
CA TYR A 11 7.38 5.51 6.51
C TYR A 11 7.95 4.42 7.44
N ALA A 12 9.26 4.42 7.67
CA ALA A 12 9.91 3.39 8.48
C ALA A 12 9.37 3.34 9.92
N PRO A 13 9.19 4.46 10.64
CA PRO A 13 8.53 4.46 11.95
C PRO A 13 7.12 3.86 11.93
N ALA A 14 6.29 4.18 10.92
CA ALA A 14 4.93 3.65 10.81
C ALA A 14 4.92 2.14 10.57
N VAL A 15 5.81 1.64 9.71
CA VAL A 15 6.00 0.21 9.47
C VAL A 15 6.45 -0.50 10.74
N ILE A 16 7.48 0.01 11.42
CA ILE A 16 8.03 -0.59 12.65
C ILE A 16 6.93 -0.69 13.72
N SER A 17 6.23 0.41 13.97
CA SER A 17 5.13 0.45 14.95
C SER A 17 4.05 -0.58 14.62
N THR A 18 3.60 -0.62 13.37
CA THR A 18 2.56 -1.58 12.93
C THR A 18 3.01 -3.03 13.09
N LEU A 19 4.25 -3.34 12.72
CA LEU A 19 4.79 -4.70 12.84
C LEU A 19 4.98 -5.10 14.30
N GLN A 20 5.42 -4.19 15.17
CA GLN A 20 5.53 -4.41 16.61
C GLN A 20 4.16 -4.71 17.24
N THR A 21 3.14 -3.89 16.94
CA THR A 21 1.77 -4.12 17.44
C THR A 21 1.19 -5.46 17.00
N ARG A 22 1.61 -5.97 15.82
CA ARG A 22 1.19 -7.28 15.29
C ARG A 22 2.08 -8.45 15.74
N GLY A 23 3.10 -8.21 16.57
CA GLY A 23 4.02 -9.25 17.04
C GLY A 23 4.98 -9.80 15.97
N LEU A 24 5.21 -9.05 14.88
CA LEU A 24 6.00 -9.48 13.72
C LEU A 24 7.48 -9.08 13.81
N THR A 25 7.91 -8.41 14.88
CA THR A 25 9.30 -8.00 15.14
C THR A 25 9.99 -8.87 16.20
N GLY A 26 9.65 -10.16 16.24
CA GLY A 26 10.34 -11.14 17.09
C GLY A 26 11.74 -11.47 16.59
N ASP A 27 12.34 -12.54 17.12
CA ASP A 27 13.67 -12.99 16.67
C ASP A 27 13.67 -13.37 15.18
N CYS A 28 14.78 -13.09 14.49
CA CYS A 28 14.96 -13.51 13.10
C CYS A 28 14.71 -15.02 12.95
N PRO A 29 13.83 -15.46 12.02
CA PRO A 29 13.50 -16.87 11.89
C PRO A 29 14.70 -17.73 11.50
N MET A 30 15.68 -17.14 10.80
CA MET A 30 16.90 -17.79 10.32
C MET A 30 17.99 -17.88 11.39
N CYS A 31 18.39 -16.76 12.00
CA CYS A 31 19.57 -16.71 12.89
C CYS A 31 19.25 -16.45 14.37
N LYS A 32 17.95 -16.29 14.70
CA LYS A 32 17.44 -16.02 16.05
C LYS A 32 17.99 -14.74 16.71
N LYS A 33 18.58 -13.82 15.94
CA LYS A 33 18.98 -12.49 16.43
C LYS A 33 17.90 -11.47 16.14
N ASN A 34 17.63 -10.59 17.11
CA ASN A 34 16.69 -9.48 16.96
C ASN A 34 17.42 -8.19 16.50
N GLN A 35 17.94 -8.22 15.28
CA GLN A 35 18.67 -7.11 14.68
C GLN A 35 18.00 -6.71 13.36
N TRP A 36 16.85 -6.06 13.46
CA TRP A 36 16.04 -5.68 12.29
C TRP A 36 16.29 -4.24 11.86
N VAL A 37 16.21 -4.03 10.55
CA VAL A 37 15.99 -2.71 9.95
C VAL A 37 14.88 -2.77 8.92
N VAL A 38 14.19 -1.66 8.76
CA VAL A 38 13.19 -1.46 7.70
C VAL A 38 13.83 -0.60 6.62
N HIS A 39 13.68 -1.01 5.37
CA HIS A 39 14.13 -0.21 4.22
C HIS A 39 13.40 1.14 4.21
N GLU A 40 14.08 2.23 3.86
CA GLU A 40 13.54 3.60 4.01
C GLU A 40 12.40 3.93 3.05
N VAL A 41 12.32 3.20 1.93
CA VAL A 41 11.26 3.36 0.93
C VAL A 41 10.55 2.02 0.67
N PRO A 42 9.26 2.05 0.28
CA PRO A 42 8.55 0.86 -0.19
C PRO A 42 9.29 0.15 -1.32
N VAL A 43 9.28 -1.18 -1.28
CA VAL A 43 9.73 -2.03 -2.38
C VAL A 43 8.53 -2.38 -3.25
N SER A 44 8.66 -2.19 -4.56
CA SER A 44 7.65 -2.60 -5.53
C SER A 44 7.98 -4.01 -6.04
N VAL A 45 7.18 -5.00 -5.64
CA VAL A 45 7.35 -6.40 -6.08
C VAL A 45 6.45 -6.63 -7.28
N PRO A 46 6.97 -6.96 -8.47
CA PRO A 46 6.13 -7.22 -9.63
C PRO A 46 5.28 -8.48 -9.39
N VAL A 47 3.99 -8.39 -9.70
CA VAL A 47 3.06 -9.51 -9.58
C VAL A 47 2.68 -9.95 -10.98
N TYR A 48 3.02 -11.19 -11.32
CA TYR A 48 2.64 -11.81 -12.58
C TYR A 48 1.55 -12.84 -12.32
N GLU A 49 0.41 -12.67 -12.95
CA GLU A 49 -0.68 -13.63 -12.87
C GLU A 49 -0.37 -14.84 -13.77
N VAL A 50 -0.07 -15.99 -13.16
CA VAL A 50 0.28 -17.20 -13.91
C VAL A 50 -0.96 -17.99 -14.35
N SER A 51 -2.09 -17.85 -13.65
CA SER A 51 -3.28 -18.71 -13.83
C SER A 51 -4.56 -17.99 -14.29
N GLY A 52 -4.56 -16.66 -14.41
CA GLY A 52 -5.74 -15.88 -14.80
C GLY A 52 -6.89 -15.83 -13.77
N GLN A 53 -6.68 -16.35 -12.56
CA GLN A 53 -7.70 -16.43 -11.51
C GLN A 53 -7.57 -15.37 -10.39
N VAL A 54 -6.45 -14.67 -10.29
CA VAL A 54 -6.18 -13.67 -9.26
C VAL A 54 -5.92 -12.33 -9.93
N LYS A 55 -7.00 -11.56 -10.12
CA LYS A 55 -6.92 -10.18 -10.62
C LYS A 55 -6.36 -9.28 -9.52
N PHE A 56 -5.04 -9.15 -9.46
CA PHE A 56 -4.42 -8.07 -8.69
C PHE A 56 -4.59 -6.77 -9.49
N PRO A 57 -5.15 -5.70 -8.91
CA PRO A 57 -5.47 -4.47 -9.66
C PRO A 57 -4.24 -3.60 -9.94
N GLY A 58 -3.12 -4.21 -10.31
CA GLY A 58 -1.86 -3.54 -10.62
C GLY A 58 -0.76 -4.56 -10.97
N THR A 59 0.26 -4.10 -11.68
CA THR A 59 1.42 -4.92 -12.09
C THR A 59 2.45 -5.09 -10.98
N SER A 60 2.24 -4.46 -9.82
CA SER A 60 3.17 -4.51 -8.71
C SER A 60 2.49 -4.35 -7.36
N MET A 61 2.98 -5.08 -6.36
CA MET A 61 2.57 -5.00 -4.96
C MET A 61 3.57 -4.16 -4.17
N PRO A 62 3.13 -3.05 -3.55
CA PRO A 62 3.98 -2.27 -2.66
C PRO A 62 4.16 -2.97 -1.30
N MET A 63 5.41 -3.16 -0.90
CA MET A 63 5.78 -3.93 0.29
C MET A 63 6.80 -3.19 1.15
N ALA A 64 6.75 -3.40 2.47
CA ALA A 64 7.85 -3.09 3.36
C ALA A 64 8.86 -4.22 3.38
N ALA A 65 10.13 -3.89 3.18
CA ALA A 65 11.23 -4.83 3.36
C ALA A 65 11.82 -4.65 4.77
N MET A 66 11.85 -5.73 5.53
CA MET A 66 12.56 -5.82 6.80
C MET A 66 13.76 -6.75 6.64
N ILE A 67 14.94 -6.29 7.04
CA ILE A 67 16.21 -6.99 6.80
C ILE A 67 16.91 -7.24 8.13
N CYS A 68 17.34 -8.47 8.37
CA CYS A 68 18.16 -8.82 9.51
C CYS A 68 19.61 -8.40 9.24
N ARG A 69 20.14 -7.47 10.03
CA ARG A 69 21.54 -6.99 9.91
C ARG A 69 22.57 -8.08 10.24
N ASN A 70 22.19 -9.14 10.95
CA ASN A 70 23.11 -10.21 11.33
C ASN A 70 23.34 -11.23 10.19
N CYS A 71 22.26 -11.71 9.57
CA CYS A 71 22.34 -12.83 8.62
C CYS A 71 21.81 -12.52 7.22
N GLY A 72 21.32 -11.30 6.98
CA GLY A 72 20.82 -10.87 5.68
C GLY A 72 19.43 -11.38 5.32
N PHE A 73 18.75 -12.15 6.18
CA PHE A 73 17.37 -12.56 5.92
C PHE A 73 16.47 -11.34 5.71
N ALA A 74 15.73 -11.34 4.61
CA ALA A 74 14.78 -10.29 4.26
C ALA A 74 13.34 -10.85 4.27
N GLY A 75 12.45 -10.15 4.98
CA GLY A 75 11.01 -10.40 4.96
C GLY A 75 10.28 -9.25 4.27
N PHE A 76 9.32 -9.58 3.42
CA PHE A 76 8.47 -8.60 2.74
C PHE A 76 7.05 -8.63 3.31
N PHE A 77 6.53 -7.45 3.68
CA PHE A 77 5.22 -7.28 4.25
C PHE A 77 4.37 -6.37 3.35
N SER A 78 3.22 -6.84 2.88
CA SER A 78 2.32 -6.04 2.05
C SER A 78 1.87 -4.78 2.80
N LEU A 79 2.15 -3.59 2.26
CA LEU A 79 1.74 -2.33 2.89
C LEU A 79 0.23 -2.19 2.98
N GLY A 80 -0.46 -2.72 1.98
CA GLY A 80 -1.91 -2.77 1.94
C GLY A 80 -2.49 -3.67 3.03
N ALA A 81 -1.92 -4.85 3.25
CA ALA A 81 -2.35 -5.73 4.36
C ALA A 81 -1.97 -5.16 5.74
N LEU A 82 -0.94 -4.32 5.80
CA LEU A 82 -0.59 -3.54 6.98
C LEU A 82 -1.54 -2.35 7.23
N GLY A 83 -2.41 -2.00 6.28
CA GLY A 83 -3.31 -0.85 6.38
C GLY A 83 -2.60 0.50 6.28
N LEU A 84 -1.36 0.50 5.78
CA LEU A 84 -0.54 1.71 5.62
C LEU A 84 -0.82 2.43 4.30
N ILE A 85 -1.49 1.74 3.37
CA ILE A 85 -1.99 2.29 2.10
C ILE A 85 -3.37 1.68 1.82
N ASN A 86 -4.18 2.39 1.04
CA ASN A 86 -5.48 1.90 0.61
C ASN A 86 -5.29 0.86 -0.52
N ASN A 87 -5.80 -0.37 -0.32
CA ASN A 87 -5.82 -1.43 -1.35
C ASN A 87 -6.82 -1.19 -2.49
N GLN A 88 -7.41 0.01 -2.60
CA GLN A 88 -8.42 0.30 -3.60
C GLN A 88 -7.75 0.55 -4.97
N GLY A 89 -7.35 -0.53 -5.62
CA GLY A 89 -7.36 -0.64 -7.08
C GLY A 89 -8.77 -1.00 -7.59
N GLY A 90 -9.82 -0.43 -6.98
CA GLY A 90 -11.20 -0.55 -7.43
C GLY A 90 -11.64 0.81 -7.97
N GLN A 91 -12.21 0.81 -9.17
CA GLN A 91 -12.92 1.92 -9.80
C GLN A 91 -13.66 2.83 -8.79
N PRO A 92 -13.71 4.16 -9.02
CA PRO A 92 -14.50 5.05 -8.18
C PRO A 92 -15.97 4.66 -8.21
N SER A 93 -16.50 4.28 -7.05
CA SER A 93 -17.92 4.14 -6.79
C SER A 93 -18.61 5.50 -6.95
N GLY A 94 -19.41 5.64 -8.01
CA GLY A 94 -20.61 6.47 -8.08
C GLY A 94 -20.44 7.99 -8.02
N VAL A 95 -20.16 8.62 -9.16
CA VAL A 95 -20.78 9.92 -9.47
C VAL A 95 -22.00 9.61 -10.33
N GLN A 96 -23.18 9.85 -9.75
CA GLN A 96 -24.46 9.77 -10.44
C GLN A 96 -24.44 10.74 -11.64
N SER A 97 -24.48 10.20 -12.86
CA SER A 97 -24.90 10.94 -14.04
C SER A 97 -26.39 11.26 -13.88
N GLY A 98 -26.69 12.51 -13.53
CA GLY A 98 -28.03 13.07 -13.53
C GLY A 98 -28.05 14.34 -14.37
N ALA A 99 -28.50 14.19 -15.62
CA ALA A 99 -29.14 15.17 -16.50
C ALA A 99 -28.64 16.64 -16.50
N SER A 100 -27.97 17.03 -17.59
CA SER A 100 -28.20 18.36 -18.18
C SER A 100 -29.63 18.46 -18.70
N PRO A 101 -30.29 19.61 -18.51
CA PRO A 101 -31.21 20.12 -19.50
C PRO A 101 -30.60 21.33 -20.19
N GLU A 102 -30.56 21.22 -21.52
CA GLU A 102 -30.36 22.30 -22.47
C GLU A 102 -31.35 23.45 -22.19
N GLY A 103 -30.91 24.71 -22.42
CA GLY A 103 -31.74 25.91 -22.26
C GLY A 103 -32.95 25.95 -23.21
N PRO A 104 -33.81 26.98 -23.12
CA PRO A 104 -33.62 28.07 -24.08
C PRO A 104 -33.99 29.49 -23.59
N THR A 105 -33.32 30.46 -24.24
CA THR A 105 -33.81 31.75 -24.78
C THR A 105 -34.50 32.81 -23.90
N ALA A 106 -33.86 33.99 -23.93
CA ALA A 106 -34.29 35.39 -23.73
C ALA A 106 -35.79 35.74 -23.54
N GLU A 107 -36.06 36.72 -22.67
CA GLU A 107 -36.70 37.98 -23.06
C GLU A 107 -36.56 39.08 -21.99
N ILE A 108 -36.74 40.32 -22.46
CA ILE A 108 -36.42 41.61 -21.86
C ILE A 108 -37.75 42.22 -21.40
N LYS A 109 -37.85 42.75 -20.18
CA LYS A 109 -38.70 43.90 -19.87
C LYS A 109 -38.28 44.59 -18.58
#